data_AF-A0AAW0AQ53-F1
#
_entry.id   AF-A0AAW0AQ53-F1
#
_cell.length_a   1.000
_cell.length_b   1.000
_cell.length_c   1.000
_cell.angle_alpha   90.00
_cell.angle_beta   90.00
_cell.angle_gamma   90.00
#
_symmetry.space_group_name_H-M   'P 1'
#
loop_
_entity.id
_entity.type
_entity.pdbx_description
1 polymer ?
#
loop_
_entity_poly.entity_id
_entity_poly.type
_entity_poly.pdbx_seq_one_letter_code
_entity_poly.pdbx_strand_id
1 'polypeptide(L)'
;EGSLSPSRLLYLARKFRVHQWVQSCGETLIPVCGSLDNDEALALGPITLNIITRAKAEIDKERIGTAFTPGKLKNVKPLCFGECSDHKQCERVWKETWWNVIAKRVLHPTHP
;
A
#
# COMPACT_ATOMS: atom_id res chain seq x y z
N GLU A 1 -12.82 23.19 -14.56
CA GLU A 1 -11.39 23.45 -14.78
C GLU A 1 -10.69 22.12 -15.00
N GLY A 2 -9.98 21.95 -16.13
CA GLY A 2 -9.46 20.66 -16.56
C GLY A 2 -8.24 20.22 -15.74
N SER A 3 -8.45 19.37 -14.74
CA SER A 3 -7.37 18.67 -14.05
C SER A 3 -6.68 17.71 -15.03
N LEU A 4 -5.34 17.80 -15.11
CA LEU A 4 -4.52 16.87 -15.89
C LEU A 4 -4.56 15.48 -15.26
N SER A 5 -4.64 14.43 -16.09
CA SER A 5 -4.56 13.06 -15.57
C SER A 5 -3.18 12.78 -14.94
N PRO A 6 -3.10 11.90 -13.93
CA PRO A 6 -1.84 11.59 -13.25
C PRO A 6 -0.75 11.09 -14.21
N SER A 7 -1.13 10.32 -15.24
CA SER A 7 -0.22 9.84 -16.29
C SER A 7 0.42 10.98 -17.08
N ARG A 8 -0.39 11.97 -17.48
CA ARG A 8 0.08 13.17 -18.18
C ARG A 8 0.89 14.08 -17.26
N LEU A 9 0.49 14.20 -16.00
CA LEU A 9 1.23 14.97 -15.00
C LEU A 9 2.62 14.38 -14.77
N LEU A 10 2.74 13.05 -14.68
CA LEU A 10 4.04 12.38 -14.54
C LEU A 10 4.90 12.54 -15.80
N TYR A 11 4.31 12.45 -16.99
CA TYR A 11 5.00 12.74 -18.24
C TYR A 11 5.60 14.16 -18.22
N LEU A 12 4.80 15.16 -17.86
CA LEU A 12 5.25 16.55 -17.77
C LEU A 12 6.31 16.74 -16.69
N ALA A 13 6.11 16.15 -15.51
CA ALA A 13 7.06 16.20 -14.39
C ALA A 13 8.43 15.68 -14.81
N ARG A 14 8.49 14.58 -15.58
CA ARG A 14 9.75 14.05 -16.12
C ARG A 14 10.34 14.94 -17.20
N LYS A 15 9.50 15.41 -18.14
CA LYS A 15 9.93 16.26 -19.27
C LYS A 15 10.54 17.58 -18.80
N PHE A 16 9.94 18.21 -17.79
CA PHE A 16 10.37 19.48 -17.23
C PHE A 16 11.18 19.35 -15.94
N ARG A 17 11.53 18.13 -15.52
CA ARG A 17 12.31 17.81 -14.31
C ARG A 17 11.73 18.40 -13.01
N VAL A 18 10.41 18.41 -12.90
CA VAL A 18 9.67 18.85 -11.71
C VAL A 18 9.59 17.70 -10.70
N HIS A 19 10.70 17.43 -10.01
CA HIS A 19 10.84 16.26 -9.13
C HIS A 19 9.79 16.17 -8.02
N GLN A 20 9.37 17.32 -7.48
CA GLN A 20 8.34 17.42 -6.45
C GLN A 20 6.97 16.83 -6.86
N TRP A 21 6.69 16.70 -8.16
CA TRP A 21 5.44 16.09 -8.65
C TRP A 21 5.54 14.58 -8.82
N VAL A 22 6.75 14.01 -8.82
CA VAL A 22 6.93 12.58 -9.08
C VAL A 22 6.32 11.73 -7.96
N GLN A 23 6.50 12.14 -6.71
CA GLN A 23 5.95 11.43 -5.56
C GLN A 23 4.42 11.37 -5.61
N SER A 24 3.76 12.52 -5.75
CA SER A 24 2.30 12.59 -5.78
C SER A 24 1.70 11.82 -6.97
N CYS A 25 2.36 11.87 -8.12
CA CYS A 25 1.98 11.05 -9.27
C CYS A 25 2.11 9.56 -8.96
N GLY A 26 3.18 9.13 -8.29
CA GLY A 26 3.40 7.74 -7.89
C GLY A 26 2.33 7.23 -6.93
N GLU A 27 2.01 8.01 -5.89
CA GLU A 27 0.96 7.69 -4.92
C GLU A 27 -0.41 7.49 -5.57
N THR A 28 -0.68 8.23 -6.65
CA THR A 28 -1.95 8.14 -7.39
C THR A 28 -1.95 7.03 -8.44
N LEU A 29 -0.84 6.85 -9.17
CA LEU A 29 -0.74 5.91 -10.30
C LEU A 29 -0.53 4.46 -9.87
N ILE A 30 0.27 4.21 -8.83
CA ILE A 30 0.59 2.84 -8.39
C ILE A 30 -0.67 2.04 -8.03
N PRO A 31 -1.66 2.58 -7.29
CA PRO A 31 -2.88 1.83 -6.96
C PRO A 31 -3.72 1.44 -8.19
N VAL A 32 -3.74 2.27 -9.23
CA VAL A 32 -4.62 2.14 -10.40
C VAL A 32 -3.90 1.64 -11.65
N CYS A 33 -2.63 1.26 -11.57
CA CYS A 33 -1.82 0.98 -12.77
C CYS A 33 -2.34 -0.19 -13.61
N GLY A 34 -3.10 -1.12 -13.01
CA GLY A 34 -3.75 -2.24 -13.71
C GLY A 34 -5.06 -1.88 -14.42
N SER A 35 -5.58 -0.66 -14.20
CA SER A 35 -6.83 -0.16 -14.78
C SER A 35 -6.63 1.09 -15.64
N LEU A 36 -5.38 1.40 -16.02
CA LEU A 36 -5.09 2.50 -16.93
C LEU A 36 -5.66 2.19 -18.32
N ASP A 37 -6.24 3.19 -18.96
CA ASP A 37 -6.64 3.07 -20.36
C ASP A 37 -5.42 3.09 -21.31
N ASN A 38 -5.66 2.83 -22.59
CA ASN A 38 -4.59 2.79 -23.59
C ASN A 38 -3.90 4.15 -23.75
N ASP A 39 -4.63 5.26 -23.65
CA ASP A 39 -4.07 6.60 -23.84
C ASP A 39 -3.17 7.00 -22.67
N GLU A 40 -3.55 6.63 -21.45
CA GLU A 40 -2.76 6.81 -20.24
C GLU A 40 -1.50 5.94 -20.24
N ALA A 41 -1.63 4.67 -20.63
CA ALA A 41 -0.50 3.77 -20.78
C ALA A 41 0.50 4.27 -21.84
N LEU A 42 -0.01 4.77 -22.98
CA LEU A 42 0.80 5.39 -24.04
C LEU A 42 1.52 6.64 -23.54
N ALA A 43 0.85 7.51 -22.78
CA ALA A 43 1.43 8.75 -22.25
C ALA A 43 2.60 8.50 -21.28
N LEU A 44 2.53 7.43 -20.48
CA LEU A 44 3.62 7.01 -19.59
C LEU A 44 4.81 6.45 -20.38
N GLY A 45 4.51 5.71 -21.45
CA GLY A 45 5.47 4.93 -22.20
C GLY A 45 5.88 3.64 -21.49
N PRO A 46 6.48 2.68 -22.23
CA PRO A 46 6.66 1.31 -21.77
C PRO A 46 7.60 1.20 -20.55
N ILE A 47 8.65 2.02 -20.49
CA ILE A 47 9.63 1.98 -19.40
C ILE A 47 8.98 2.41 -18.08
N THR A 48 8.23 3.52 -18.09
CA THR A 48 7.59 4.05 -16.89
C THR A 48 6.44 3.17 -16.43
N LEU A 49 5.65 2.65 -17.37
CA LEU A 49 4.61 1.69 -17.06
C LEU A 49 5.20 0.44 -16.40
N ASN A 50 6.30 -0.11 -16.93
CA ASN A 50 6.99 -1.26 -16.32
C ASN A 50 7.48 -0.95 -14.88
N ILE A 51 8.05 0.23 -14.65
CA ILE A 51 8.49 0.64 -13.30
C ILE A 51 7.31 0.71 -12.33
N ILE A 52 6.20 1.34 -12.73
CA ILE A 52 5.00 1.49 -11.88
C ILE A 52 4.40 0.12 -11.58
N THR A 53 4.27 -0.75 -12.59
CA THR A 53 3.74 -2.12 -12.42
C THR A 53 4.61 -2.94 -11.47
N ARG A 54 5.94 -2.85 -11.57
CA ARG A 54 6.86 -3.52 -10.65
C ARG A 54 6.75 -2.96 -9.22
N ALA A 55 6.66 -1.64 -9.08
CA ALA A 55 6.47 -1.01 -7.78
C ALA A 55 5.17 -1.48 -7.12
N LYS A 56 4.06 -1.56 -7.88
CA LYS A 56 2.79 -2.12 -7.39
C LYS A 56 2.98 -3.57 -6.92
N ALA A 57 3.62 -4.41 -7.73
CA ALA A 57 3.83 -5.82 -7.38
C ALA A 57 4.63 -6.00 -6.08
N GLU A 58 5.70 -5.23 -5.87
CA GLU A 58 6.49 -5.30 -4.63
C GLU A 58 5.71 -4.76 -3.43
N ILE A 59 4.91 -3.70 -3.59
CA ILE A 59 4.04 -3.18 -2.53
C ILE A 59 2.99 -4.22 -2.13
N ASP A 60 2.34 -4.85 -3.12
CA ASP A 60 1.31 -5.87 -2.87
C ASP A 60 1.92 -7.11 -2.19
N LYS A 61 3.13 -7.51 -2.60
CA LYS A 61 3.90 -8.58 -1.95
C LYS A 61 4.23 -8.26 -0.49
N GLU A 62 4.70 -7.04 -0.20
CA GLU A 62 5.01 -6.60 1.15
C GLU A 62 3.75 -6.54 2.04
N ARG A 63 2.63 -6.07 1.48
CA ARG A 63 1.33 -6.07 2.16
C ARG A 63 0.90 -7.48 2.54
N ILE A 64 1.01 -8.43 1.62
CA ILE A 64 0.72 -9.84 1.90
C ILE A 64 1.63 -10.35 3.02
N GLY A 65 2.95 -10.15 2.89
CA GLY A 65 3.91 -10.56 3.92
C GLY A 65 3.59 -9.99 5.30
N THR A 66 3.23 -8.71 5.36
CA THR A 66 2.82 -8.02 6.59
C THR A 66 1.52 -8.57 7.13
N ALA A 67 0.48 -8.69 6.29
CA ALA A 67 -0.85 -9.11 6.71
C ALA A 67 -0.87 -10.53 7.30
N PHE A 68 -0.08 -11.45 6.76
CA PHE A 68 0.02 -12.83 7.26
C PHE A 68 1.02 -13.02 8.40
N THR A 69 1.82 -11.99 8.71
CA THR A 69 2.84 -12.04 9.77
C THR A 69 2.50 -11.05 10.88
N PRO A 70 1.58 -11.41 11.82
CA PRO A 70 1.32 -10.56 12.96
C PRO A 70 2.60 -10.27 13.72
N GLY A 71 2.81 -8.99 14.06
CA GLY A 71 3.94 -8.56 14.88
C GLY A 71 3.96 -9.34 16.20
N LYS A 72 5.15 -9.75 16.65
CA LYS A 72 5.30 -10.44 17.94
C LYS A 72 4.94 -9.47 19.06
N LEU A 73 4.16 -9.93 20.04
CA LEU A 73 3.94 -9.25 21.32
C LEU A 73 5.22 -9.31 22.17
N LYS A 74 6.30 -8.63 21.74
CA LYS A 74 7.52 -8.51 22.54
C LYS A 74 7.35 -7.36 23.53
N ASN A 75 7.62 -7.61 24.82
CA ASN A 75 7.61 -6.59 25.87
C ASN A 75 6.29 -5.83 26.01
N VAL A 76 5.17 -6.45 25.69
CA VAL A 76 3.88 -5.93 26.15
C VAL A 76 3.87 -6.16 27.64
N LYS A 77 4.41 -5.19 28.40
CA LYS A 77 4.03 -5.04 29.81
C LYS A 77 2.52 -5.16 29.81
N PRO A 78 1.92 -6.00 30.66
CA PRO A 78 0.48 -6.16 30.67
C PRO A 78 -0.14 -4.76 30.75
N LEU A 79 -0.59 -4.23 29.62
CA LEU A 79 -1.65 -3.25 29.56
C LEU A 79 -2.88 -4.08 29.89
N CYS A 80 -2.93 -4.54 31.13
CA CYS A 80 -4.04 -5.25 31.69
C CYS A 80 -5.19 -4.24 31.71
N PHE A 81 -5.95 -4.21 30.62
CA PHE A 81 -7.36 -4.57 30.76
C PHE A 81 -7.35 -5.86 31.57
N GLY A 82 -7.78 -5.81 32.83
CA GLY A 82 -7.45 -6.68 33.97
C GLY A 82 -7.68 -8.20 33.87
N GLU A 83 -7.57 -8.83 32.70
CA GLU A 83 -8.06 -10.20 32.45
C GLU A 83 -7.09 -11.10 31.66
N CYS A 84 -5.90 -10.65 31.28
CA CYS A 84 -4.96 -11.51 30.54
C CYS A 84 -4.01 -12.27 31.48
N SER A 85 -4.54 -13.32 32.11
CA SER A 85 -3.81 -14.19 33.06
C SER A 85 -2.88 -15.21 32.39
N ASP A 86 -3.08 -15.46 31.08
CA ASP A 86 -2.31 -16.42 30.28
C ASP A 86 -1.76 -15.77 29.02
N HIS A 87 -0.44 -15.72 28.90
CA HIS A 87 0.25 -15.18 27.72
C HIS A 87 -0.16 -15.88 26.42
N LYS A 88 -0.44 -17.19 26.46
CA LYS A 88 -0.91 -17.94 25.27
C LYS A 88 -2.29 -17.47 24.83
N GLN A 89 -3.16 -17.17 25.78
CA GLN A 89 -4.47 -16.60 25.50
C GLN A 89 -4.34 -15.20 24.86
N CYS A 90 -3.45 -14.35 25.38
CA CYS A 90 -3.20 -13.03 24.79
C CYS A 90 -2.66 -13.14 23.35
N GLU A 91 -1.74 -14.09 23.09
CA GLU A 91 -1.21 -14.33 21.74
C GLU A 91 -2.30 -14.79 20.77
N ARG A 92 -3.22 -15.66 21.21
CA ARG A 92 -4.35 -16.10 20.39
C ARG A 92 -5.30 -14.95 20.06
N VAL A 93 -5.72 -14.19 21.07
CA VAL A 93 -6.59 -13.02 20.89
C VAL A 93 -5.91 -11.98 19.99
N TRP A 94 -4.60 -11.79 20.11
CA TRP A 94 -3.85 -10.89 19.24
C TRP A 94 -3.86 -11.37 17.79
N LYS A 95 -3.64 -12.66 17.52
CA LYS A 95 -3.69 -13.21 16.15
C LYS A 95 -5.08 -13.03 15.53
N GLU A 96 -6.14 -13.30 16.30
CA GLU A 96 -7.53 -13.08 15.87
C GLU A 96 -7.82 -11.59 15.61
N THR A 97 -7.41 -10.72 16.52
CA THR A 97 -7.60 -9.26 16.40
C THR A 97 -6.81 -8.70 15.21
N TRP A 98 -5.56 -9.12 15.05
CA TRP A 98 -4.71 -8.75 13.93
C TRP A 98 -5.42 -9.06 12.61
N TRP A 99 -5.91 -10.30 12.44
CA TRP A 99 -6.58 -10.68 11.21
C TRP A 99 -7.86 -9.85 10.96
N ASN A 100 -8.69 -9.71 12.00
CA ASN A 100 -10.01 -9.09 11.86
C ASN A 100 -9.96 -7.56 11.72
N VAL A 101 -8.95 -6.90 12.28
CA VAL A 101 -8.88 -5.44 12.36
C VAL A 101 -7.76 -4.86 11.50
N ILE A 102 -6.60 -5.51 11.44
CA ILE A 102 -5.38 -4.93 10.85
C ILE A 102 -5.07 -5.54 9.49
N ALA A 103 -4.97 -6.87 9.40
CA ALA A 103 -4.52 -7.58 8.20
C ALA A 103 -5.37 -7.26 6.96
N LYS A 104 -6.71 -7.25 7.11
CA LYS A 104 -7.64 -6.91 6.01
C LYS A 104 -7.41 -5.49 5.49
N ARG A 105 -7.20 -4.52 6.40
CA ARG A 105 -6.87 -3.13 6.04
C ARG A 105 -5.52 -3.00 5.35
N VAL A 106 -4.55 -3.82 5.72
CA VAL A 106 -3.23 -3.87 5.06
C VAL A 106 -3.34 -4.44 3.65
N LEU A 107 -4.15 -5.49 3.46
CA LEU A 107 -4.37 -6.11 2.14
C LEU A 107 -5.18 -5.20 1.20
N HIS A 108 -6.17 -4.48 1.74
CA HIS A 108 -7.10 -3.65 0.96
C HIS A 108 -7.22 -2.23 1.54
N PRO A 109 -6.18 -1.40 1.43
CA PRO A 109 -6.17 -0.08 2.10
C PRO A 109 -7.20 0.91 1.55
N THR A 110 -7.64 0.74 0.30
CA THR A 110 -8.69 1.57 -0.31
C THR A 110 -10.11 1.03 -0.07
N HIS A 111 -10.26 -0.28 0.19
CA HIS A 111 -11.55 -0.94 0.43
C HIS A 111 -11.40 -2.03 1.52
N PRO A 112 -11.34 -1.63 2.80
CA PRO A 112 -10.89 -2.50 3.89
C PRO A 112 -11.89 -3.57 4.35
#